data_AF-A0A7Z9W161-F1
#
_entry.id   AF-A0A7Z9W161-F1
#
_cell.length_a   1.000
_cell.length_b   1.000
_cell.length_c   1.000
_cell.angle_alpha   90.00
_cell.angle_beta   90.00
_cell.angle_gamma   90.00
#
_symmetry.space_group_name_H-M   'P 1'
#
loop_
_entity.id
_entity.type
_entity.pdbx_description
1 polymer ?
#
loop_
_entity_poly.entity_id
_entity_poly.type
_entity_poly.pdbx_seq_one_letter_code
_entity_poly.pdbx_strand_id
1 'polypeptide(L)' 'MKSTSAIYMDHHATTPTDSRALARMLPFFNEDFGNASSRHHCFGWKARDAVAEARRQVAELIGADPREIYFT' A
#
# COMPACT_ATOMS: atom_id res chain seq x y z
N MET A 1 19.27 5.68 -28.15
CA MET A 1 19.85 6.80 -27.37
C MET A 1 19.40 6.65 -25.94
N LYS A 2 20.30 6.33 -25.00
CA LYS A 2 19.98 6.52 -23.57
C LYS A 2 19.94 8.03 -23.37
N SER A 3 18.73 8.58 -23.28
CA SER A 3 18.52 9.97 -22.84
C SER A 3 19.38 10.17 -21.60
N THR A 4 20.14 11.26 -21.53
CA THR A 4 20.81 11.73 -20.32
C THR A 4 19.73 11.97 -19.26
N SER A 5 19.36 10.89 -18.58
CA SER A 5 18.35 10.88 -17.55
C SER A 5 18.87 11.78 -16.44
N ALA A 6 18.09 12.80 -16.09
CA ALA A 6 18.40 13.67 -14.98
C ALA A 6 18.68 12.83 -13.73
N ILE A 7 19.71 13.18 -12.97
CA ILE A 7 19.97 12.56 -11.67
C ILE A 7 18.89 13.09 -10.72
N TYR A 8 18.06 12.18 -10.20
CA TYR A 8 17.04 12.53 -9.23
C TYR A 8 17.67 12.66 -7.85
N MET A 9 17.83 13.89 -7.36
CA MET A 9 18.39 14.20 -6.04
C MET A 9 17.33 14.72 -5.05
N ASP A 10 16.04 14.58 -5.37
CA ASP A 10 14.92 15.18 -4.63
C ASP A 10 14.06 14.14 -3.89
N HIS A 11 14.72 13.11 -3.32
CA HIS A 11 14.04 12.02 -2.61
C HIS A 11 13.29 12.44 -1.34
N HIS A 12 13.54 13.66 -0.82
CA HIS A 12 12.80 14.23 0.31
C HIS A 12 11.45 14.82 -0.11
N ALA A 13 11.30 15.29 -1.36
CA ALA A 13 10.00 15.77 -1.86
C ALA A 13 9.05 14.60 -2.15
N THR A 14 9.56 13.53 -2.77
CA THR A 14 8.88 12.25 -2.92
C THR A 14 9.88 11.16 -3.32
N THR A 15 9.47 9.90 -3.25
CA THR A 15 10.31 8.76 -3.64
C THR A 15 9.69 8.04 -4.83
N PRO A 16 10.49 7.59 -5.82
CA PRO A 16 10.04 6.59 -6.78
C PRO A 16 9.50 5.37 -6.03
N THR A 17 8.31 4.90 -6.42
CA THR A 17 7.71 3.73 -5.77
C THR A 17 8.59 2.49 -5.95
N ASP A 18 8.93 1.83 -4.85
CA ASP A 18 9.64 0.54 -4.89
C ASP A 18 8.84 -0.47 -5.71
N SER A 19 9.50 -1.21 -6.61
CA SER A 19 8.83 -2.16 -7.51
C SER A 19 8.07 -3.25 -6.76
N ARG A 20 8.51 -3.62 -5.55
CA ARG A 20 7.81 -4.56 -4.68
C ARG A 20 6.52 -3.97 -4.14
N ALA A 21 6.53 -2.70 -3.74
CA ALA A 21 5.33 -1.99 -3.30
C ALA A 21 4.32 -1.87 -4.45
N LEU A 22 4.79 -1.45 -5.63
CA LEU A 22 3.95 -1.36 -6.83
C LEU A 22 3.29 -2.71 -7.17
N ALA A 23 4.08 -3.79 -7.22
CA ALA A 23 3.57 -5.12 -7.53
C ALA A 23 2.48 -5.60 -6.54
N ARG A 24 2.59 -5.22 -5.25
CA ARG A 24 1.58 -5.53 -4.23
C ARG A 24 0.32 -4.69 -4.37
N MET A 25 0.41 -3.48 -4.91
CA MET A 25 -0.74 -2.60 -5.10
C MET A 25 -1.55 -2.91 -6.36
N LEU A 26 -0.89 -3.34 -7.45
CA LEU A 26 -1.54 -3.54 -8.75
C LEU A 26 -2.84 -4.36 -8.73
N PRO A 27 -2.95 -5.50 -8.01
CA PRO A 27 -4.19 -6.28 -7.97
C PRO A 27 -5.41 -5.50 -7.47
N PHE A 28 -5.21 -4.52 -6.57
CA PHE A 28 -6.31 -3.74 -6.00
C PHE A 28 -6.88 -2.69 -6.97
N PHE A 29 -6.25 -2.46 -8.11
CA PHE A 29 -6.73 -1.54 -9.14
C PHE A 29 -7.63 -2.20 -10.19
N ASN A 30 -7.67 -3.53 -10.29
CA ASN A 30 -8.42 -4.24 -11.34
C ASN A 30 -9.16 -5.49 -10.86
N GLU A 31 -8.55 -6.32 -10.01
CA GLU A 31 -9.06 -7.63 -9.61
C GLU A 31 -9.71 -7.57 -8.22
N ASP A 32 -9.05 -6.90 -7.27
CA ASP A 32 -9.41 -6.85 -5.85
C ASP A 32 -9.92 -5.47 -5.42
N PHE A 33 -10.79 -4.91 -6.24
CA PHE A 33 -11.30 -3.53 -6.14
C PHE A 33 -12.36 -3.30 -5.03
N GLY A 34 -12.53 -4.24 -4.11
CA GLY A 34 -13.57 -4.17 -3.09
C GLY A 34 -13.38 -3.01 -2.10
N ASN A 35 -14.47 -2.49 -1.54
CA ASN A 35 -14.40 -1.55 -0.43
C ASN A 35 -14.23 -2.32 0.90
N ALA A 36 -13.16 -2.03 1.65
CA ALA A 36 -12.87 -2.65 2.95
C ALA A 36 -13.98 -2.45 4.01
N SER A 37 -14.87 -1.47 3.82
CA SER A 37 -16.03 -1.23 4.69
C SER A 37 -17.25 -2.10 4.34
N SER A 38 -17.27 -2.74 3.16
CA SER A 38 -18.35 -3.63 2.76
C SER A 38 -18.29 -4.95 3.53
N ARG A 39 -19.34 -5.24 4.31
CA ARG A 39 -19.37 -6.41 5.20
C ARG A 39 -20.13 -7.62 4.63
N HIS A 40 -20.82 -7.48 3.50
CA HIS A 40 -21.79 -8.46 3.02
C HIS A 40 -21.30 -9.37 1.88
N HIS A 41 -20.14 -9.11 1.30
CA HIS A 41 -19.67 -9.85 0.13
C HIS A 41 -18.15 -10.05 0.15
N CYS A 42 -17.70 -11.08 -0.58
CA CYS A 42 -16.31 -11.51 -0.63
C CYS A 42 -15.33 -10.40 -1.06
N PHE A 43 -15.74 -9.52 -1.99
CA PHE A 43 -14.87 -8.40 -2.41
C PHE A 43 -14.49 -7.48 -1.24
N GLY A 44 -15.45 -7.19 -0.35
CA GLY A 44 -15.20 -6.32 0.80
C GLY A 44 -14.36 -7.02 1.88
N TRP A 45 -14.57 -8.33 2.07
CA TRP A 45 -13.75 -9.13 2.98
C TRP A 45 -12.29 -9.18 2.53
N LYS A 46 -12.03 -9.41 1.24
CA LYS A 46 -10.67 -9.43 0.68
C LYS A 46 -9.96 -8.08 0.85
N ALA A 47 -10.66 -6.97 0.57
CA ALA A 47 -10.13 -5.63 0.77
C ALA A 47 -9.87 -5.30 2.25
N ARG A 48 -10.77 -5.70 3.15
CA ARG A 48 -10.60 -5.54 4.60
C ARG A 48 -9.36 -6.28 5.10
N ASP A 49 -9.18 -7.52 4.68
CA ASP A 49 -8.05 -8.33 5.11
C ASP A 49 -6.72 -7.74 4.59
N ALA A 50 -6.70 -7.17 3.38
CA ALA A 50 -5.54 -6.43 2.85
C ALA A 50 -5.21 -5.17 3.67
N VAL A 51 -6.21 -4.37 4.06
CA VAL A 51 -6.02 -3.19 4.92
C VAL A 51 -5.55 -3.59 6.32
N ALA A 52 -6.06 -4.69 6.86
CA ALA A 52 -5.62 -5.22 8.16
C ALA A 52 -4.15 -5.68 8.13
N GLU A 53 -3.73 -6.34 7.06
CA GLU A 53 -2.34 -6.75 6.86
C GLU A 53 -1.41 -5.53 6.71
N ALA A 54 -1.78 -4.53 5.91
CA ALA A 54 -1.01 -3.29 5.80
C ALA A 54 -0.83 -2.59 7.16
N ARG A 55 -1.90 -2.57 7.98
CA ARG A 55 -1.88 -2.02 9.33
C ARG A 55 -0.90 -2.76 10.23
N ARG A 56 -0.90 -4.09 10.17
CA ARG A 56 0.03 -4.96 10.92
C ARG A 56 1.48 -4.70 10.53
N GLN A 57 1.77 -4.55 9.24
CA GLN A 57 3.11 -4.28 8.74
C GLN A 57 3.65 -2.93 9.22
N VAL A 58 2.82 -1.88 9.20
CA VAL A 58 3.20 -0.56 9.72
C VAL A 58 3.44 -0.63 11.23
N ALA A 59 2.56 -1.31 11.97
CA ALA A 59 2.70 -1.47 13.41
C ALA A 59 4.00 -2.20 13.78
N GLU A 60 4.32 -3.30 13.09
CA GLU A 60 5.54 -4.08 13.30
C GLU A 60 6.81 -3.25 13.02
N LEU A 61 6.79 -2.40 11.97
CA LEU A 61 7.92 -1.54 11.62
C LEU A 61 8.29 -0.55 12.74
N ILE A 62 7.30 -0.03 13.47
CA ILE A 62 7.52 0.97 14.52
C ILE A 62 7.38 0.42 15.96
N GLY A 63 7.10 -0.89 16.10
CA GLY A 63 6.90 -1.53 17.41
C GLY A 63 5.61 -1.12 18.13
N ALA A 64 4.55 -0.80 17.39
CA ALA A 64 3.24 -0.42 17.94
C ALA A 64 2.25 -1.59 17.92
N ASP A 65 1.13 -1.44 18.65
CA ASP A 65 -0.03 -2.31 18.46
C ASP A 65 -0.77 -1.90 17.18
N PRO A 66 -1.25 -2.84 16.34
CA PRO A 66 -2.00 -2.51 15.13
C PRO A 66 -3.21 -1.61 15.37
N ARG A 67 -3.82 -1.64 16.56
CA ARG A 67 -4.96 -0.78 16.94
C ARG A 67 -4.58 0.69 17.09
N GLU A 68 -3.29 1.00 17.23
CA GLU A 68 -2.77 2.37 17.36
C GLU A 68 -2.46 3.02 16.00
N ILE A 69 -2.42 2.24 14.92
CA ILE A 69 -2.20 2.77 13.58
C ILE A 69 -3.49 3.40 13.06
N TYR A 70 -3.41 4.56 12.41
CA TYR A 70 -4.51 5.18 11.66
C TYR A 70 -3.97 5.61 10.29
N PHE A 71 -4.67 5.23 9.21
CA PHE A 71 -4.30 5.67 7.86
C PHE A 71 -4.88 7.07 7.60
N THR A 72 -4.09 7.95 7.00
CA THR A 72 -4.40 9.36 6.70
C THR A 72 -4.23 9.68 5.23
#